data_AF-A0A523SYU6-F1
#
_entry.id   AF-A0A523SYU6-F1
#
_cell.length_a   1.000
_cell.length_b   1.000
_cell.length_c   1.000
_cell.angle_alpha   90.00
_cell.angle_beta   90.00
_cell.angle_gamma   90.00
#
_symmetry.space_group_name_H-M   'P 1'
#
loop_
_entity.id
_entity.type
_entity.pdbx_description
1 polymer ?
#
loop_
_entity_poly.entity_id
_entity_poly.type
_entity_poly.pdbx_seq_one_letter_code
_entity_poly.pdbx_strand_id
1 'polypeptide(L)'
;MSRLISRNGLSRLSADYYDCLYQLYQAGEAEKLIEAYKQVLNVIEHSTNREIQAVLSTKVFLKDDLQKKEIESIAENLEKLGTAFREEAQNVYKKLCRSLGIKAKAPTLSEDEKKLRRIIPVRAENFICPLQAEYIEEKLSPEALRETRLSGYAAYEALNFADGNRSILDITNAVSAEFGAVNPLSIYTFFKLLQKAELIQFKVGK
;
A
#
# COMPACT_ATOMS: atom_id res chain seq x y z
N MET A 1 -13.91 -12.68 19.39
CA MET A 1 -12.69 -11.98 18.95
C MET A 1 -12.91 -11.23 17.62
N SER A 2 -13.44 -11.87 16.58
CA SER A 2 -13.71 -11.26 15.26
C SER A 2 -14.49 -9.93 15.32
N ARG A 3 -15.57 -9.85 16.11
CA ARG A 3 -16.35 -8.61 16.29
C ARG A 3 -15.54 -7.45 16.90
N LEU A 4 -14.62 -7.73 17.83
CA LEU A 4 -13.73 -6.72 18.42
C LEU A 4 -12.73 -6.20 17.38
N ILE A 5 -12.14 -7.11 16.60
CA ILE A 5 -11.22 -6.77 15.51
C ILE A 5 -11.94 -5.93 14.45
N SER A 6 -13.14 -6.35 14.04
CA SER A 6 -13.97 -5.62 13.08
C SER A 6 -14.33 -4.22 13.58
N ARG A 7 -14.76 -4.07 14.85
CA ARG A 7 -15.02 -2.75 15.45
C ARG A 7 -13.81 -1.83 15.36
N ASN A 8 -12.63 -2.32 15.73
CA ASN A 8 -11.41 -1.54 15.68
C ASN A 8 -10.98 -1.24 14.22
N GLY A 9 -11.21 -2.19 13.30
CA GLY A 9 -10.94 -2.04 11.87
C GLY A 9 -11.83 -0.99 11.21
N LEU A 10 -13.12 -0.93 11.56
CA LEU A 10 -14.03 0.14 11.11
C LEU A 10 -13.50 1.52 11.50
N SER A 11 -13.00 1.66 12.74
CA SER A 11 -12.42 2.91 13.22
C SER A 11 -11.15 3.30 12.45
N ARG A 12 -10.23 2.35 12.21
CA ARG A 12 -9.00 2.61 11.46
C ARG A 12 -9.28 2.94 10.00
N LEU A 13 -10.11 2.13 9.33
CA LEU A 13 -10.49 2.36 7.94
C LEU A 13 -11.13 3.74 7.74
N SER A 14 -11.97 4.18 8.69
CA SER A 14 -12.55 5.52 8.65
C SER A 14 -11.50 6.61 8.84
N ALA A 15 -10.58 6.43 9.79
CA ALA A 15 -9.49 7.39 10.02
C ALA A 15 -8.60 7.53 8.77
N ASP A 16 -8.12 6.41 8.22
CA ASP A 16 -7.29 6.39 7.02
C ASP A 16 -7.97 7.09 5.83
N TYR A 17 -9.28 6.86 5.66
CA TYR A 17 -10.07 7.53 4.63
C TYR A 17 -10.13 9.05 4.82
N TYR A 18 -10.54 9.53 6.00
CA TYR A 18 -10.69 10.96 6.24
C TYR A 18 -9.34 11.70 6.25
N ASP A 19 -8.28 11.06 6.73
CA ASP A 19 -6.93 11.63 6.71
C ASP A 19 -6.42 11.81 5.27
N CYS A 20 -6.64 10.84 4.38
CA CYS A 20 -6.22 10.98 2.98
C CYS A 20 -7.10 11.94 2.16
N LEU A 21 -8.38 12.13 2.52
CA LEU A 21 -9.25 13.13 1.87
C LEU A 21 -8.71 14.55 1.99
N TYR A 22 -8.03 14.88 3.09
CA TYR A 22 -7.44 16.21 3.28
C TYR A 22 -6.51 16.60 2.11
N GLN A 23 -5.67 15.66 1.65
CA GLN A 23 -4.76 15.89 0.52
C GLN A 23 -5.51 16.13 -0.79
N LEU A 24 -6.65 15.45 -0.98
CA LEU A 24 -7.51 15.64 -2.14
C LEU A 24 -8.09 17.07 -2.20
N TYR A 25 -8.52 17.63 -1.07
CA TYR A 25 -9.00 19.01 -0.99
C TYR A 25 -7.89 20.05 -1.22
N GLN A 26 -6.66 19.75 -0.83
CA GLN A 26 -5.52 20.68 -0.93
C GLN A 26 -4.81 20.67 -2.30
N ALA A 27 -5.13 19.74 -3.19
CA ALA A 27 -4.39 19.54 -4.43
C ALA A 27 -4.32 20.79 -5.34
N GLY A 28 -5.39 21.60 -5.37
CA GLY A 28 -5.47 22.93 -6.01
C GLY A 28 -5.31 23.00 -7.54
N GLU A 29 -4.67 22.01 -8.15
CA GLU A 29 -4.29 21.94 -9.56
C GLU A 29 -4.75 20.62 -10.20
N ALA A 30 -4.91 20.62 -11.52
CA ALA A 30 -5.45 19.47 -12.27
C ALA A 30 -4.67 18.17 -12.04
N GLU A 31 -3.35 18.21 -12.22
CA GLU A 31 -2.48 17.03 -12.16
C GLU A 31 -2.39 16.51 -10.73
N LYS A 32 -2.16 17.42 -9.76
CA LYS A 32 -2.13 17.10 -8.34
C LYS A 32 -3.45 16.50 -7.85
N LEU A 33 -4.59 16.96 -8.38
CA LEU A 33 -5.90 16.45 -8.00
C LEU A 33 -6.10 15.00 -8.49
N ILE A 34 -5.64 14.66 -9.69
CA ILE A 34 -5.70 13.30 -10.22
C ILE A 34 -4.81 12.36 -9.39
N GLU A 35 -3.58 12.78 -9.08
CA GLU A 35 -2.65 11.99 -8.27
C GLU A 35 -3.15 11.83 -6.82
N ALA A 36 -3.68 12.89 -6.22
CA ALA A 36 -4.30 12.80 -4.89
C ALA A 36 -5.51 11.85 -4.89
N TYR A 37 -6.35 11.90 -5.92
CA TYR A 37 -7.48 10.97 -6.05
C TYR A 37 -7.03 9.52 -6.22
N LYS A 38 -5.97 9.29 -7.01
CA LYS A 38 -5.35 7.96 -7.15
C LYS A 38 -4.85 7.44 -5.81
N GLN A 39 -4.20 8.29 -5.02
CA GLN A 39 -3.74 7.94 -3.68
C GLN A 39 -4.89 7.65 -2.71
N VAL A 40 -5.99 8.41 -2.75
CA VAL A 40 -7.20 8.10 -1.96
C VAL A 40 -7.75 6.73 -2.31
N LEU A 41 -7.86 6.39 -3.60
CA LEU A 41 -8.31 5.07 -4.03
C LEU A 41 -7.39 3.94 -3.53
N ASN A 42 -6.08 4.17 -3.57
CA ASN A 42 -5.07 3.25 -3.06
C ASN A 42 -5.22 3.03 -1.54
N VAL A 43 -5.38 4.10 -0.75
CA VAL A 43 -5.59 4.03 0.71
C VAL A 43 -6.86 3.25 1.03
N ILE A 44 -7.98 3.53 0.35
CA ILE A 44 -9.25 2.82 0.55
C ILE A 44 -9.06 1.32 0.28
N GLU A 45 -8.46 0.96 -0.86
CA GLU A 45 -8.27 -0.43 -1.26
C GLU A 45 -7.36 -1.19 -0.28
N HIS A 46 -6.18 -0.65 0.02
CA HIS A 46 -5.21 -1.29 0.93
C HIS A 46 -5.77 -1.41 2.35
N SER A 47 -6.34 -0.35 2.89
CA SER A 47 -6.87 -0.34 4.26
C SER A 47 -8.07 -1.27 4.39
N THR A 48 -8.98 -1.29 3.41
CA THR A 48 -10.12 -2.23 3.40
C THR A 48 -9.61 -3.68 3.39
N ASN A 49 -8.67 -4.00 2.50
CA ASN A 49 -8.09 -5.34 2.43
C ASN A 49 -7.39 -5.74 3.74
N ARG A 50 -6.58 -4.84 4.33
CA ARG A 50 -5.90 -5.08 5.61
C ARG A 50 -6.89 -5.42 6.72
N GLU A 51 -7.96 -4.64 6.86
CA GLU A 51 -8.95 -4.87 7.92
C GLU A 51 -9.79 -6.13 7.68
N ILE A 52 -10.14 -6.44 6.43
CA ILE A 52 -10.80 -7.71 6.07
C ILE A 52 -9.92 -8.89 6.45
N GLN A 53 -8.64 -8.88 6.05
CA GLN A 53 -7.71 -9.96 6.37
C GLN A 53 -7.48 -10.10 7.88
N ALA A 54 -7.45 -8.99 8.62
CA ALA A 54 -7.37 -9.03 10.08
C ALA A 54 -8.56 -9.76 10.70
N VAL A 55 -9.79 -9.52 10.22
CA VAL A 55 -10.99 -10.26 10.67
C VAL A 55 -10.92 -11.73 10.27
N LEU A 56 -10.62 -12.02 8.99
CA LEU A 56 -10.56 -13.38 8.46
C LEU A 56 -9.46 -14.24 9.12
N SER A 57 -8.37 -13.63 9.58
CA SER A 57 -7.30 -14.33 10.29
C SER A 57 -7.80 -15.09 11.52
N THR A 58 -8.89 -14.63 12.14
CA THR A 58 -9.45 -15.30 13.32
C THR A 58 -10.08 -16.65 13.04
N LYS A 59 -10.33 -17.00 11.77
CA LYS A 59 -10.84 -18.31 11.36
C LYS A 59 -9.90 -19.45 11.78
N VAL A 60 -8.61 -19.20 11.92
CA VAL A 60 -7.62 -20.22 12.34
C VAL A 60 -7.90 -20.80 13.73
N PHE A 61 -8.61 -20.06 14.59
CA PHE A 61 -8.92 -20.49 15.95
C PHE A 61 -10.25 -21.26 16.06
N LEU A 62 -10.98 -21.43 14.95
CA LEU A 62 -12.30 -22.05 14.93
C LEU A 62 -12.28 -23.42 14.25
N LYS A 63 -12.99 -24.36 14.86
CA LYS A 63 -13.20 -25.70 14.28
C LYS A 63 -14.51 -25.78 13.49
N ASP A 64 -15.55 -25.10 13.95
CA ASP A 64 -16.90 -25.13 13.38
C ASP A 64 -17.04 -24.21 12.15
N ASP A 65 -17.69 -24.72 11.11
CA ASP A 65 -17.87 -24.02 9.84
C ASP A 65 -18.98 -22.97 9.89
N LEU A 66 -19.99 -23.13 10.76
CA LEU A 66 -21.01 -22.10 10.95
C LEU A 66 -20.40 -20.82 11.52
N GLN A 67 -19.55 -20.95 12.54
CA GLN A 67 -18.83 -19.81 13.11
C GLN A 67 -17.84 -19.16 12.12
N LYS A 68 -17.21 -19.94 11.21
CA LYS A 68 -16.37 -19.37 10.14
C LYS A 68 -17.17 -18.52 9.17
N LYS A 69 -18.38 -18.95 8.79
CA LYS A 69 -19.29 -18.15 7.94
C LYS A 69 -19.74 -16.86 8.63
N GLU A 70 -19.95 -16.90 9.95
CA GLU A 70 -20.23 -15.68 10.70
C GLU A 70 -19.08 -14.66 10.62
N ILE A 71 -17.82 -15.12 10.68
CA ILE A 71 -16.65 -14.23 10.49
C ILE A 71 -16.64 -13.61 9.09
N GLU A 72 -16.95 -14.40 8.05
CA GLU A 72 -17.04 -13.89 6.67
C GLU A 72 -18.10 -12.79 6.56
N SER A 73 -19.29 -13.02 7.13
CA SER A 73 -20.34 -12.00 7.17
C SER A 73 -19.94 -10.74 7.95
N ILE A 74 -19.14 -10.88 9.01
CA ILE A 74 -18.58 -9.72 9.72
C ILE A 74 -17.60 -8.95 8.81
N ALA A 75 -16.76 -9.64 8.04
CA ALA A 75 -15.81 -9.04 7.12
C ALA A 75 -16.49 -8.30 5.96
N GLU A 76 -17.64 -8.79 5.47
CA GLU A 76 -18.45 -8.12 4.44
C GLU A 76 -18.87 -6.69 4.84
N ASN A 77 -18.99 -6.39 6.14
CA ASN A 77 -19.32 -5.03 6.59
C ASN A 77 -18.18 -4.04 6.31
N LEU A 78 -16.92 -4.49 6.40
CA LEU A 78 -15.75 -3.67 6.04
C LEU A 78 -15.70 -3.46 4.53
N GLU A 79 -16.04 -4.47 3.74
CA GLU A 79 -16.11 -4.36 2.28
C GLU A 79 -17.18 -3.36 1.82
N LYS A 80 -18.37 -3.42 2.45
CA LYS A 80 -19.45 -2.45 2.20
C LYS A 80 -19.03 -1.02 2.55
N LEU A 81 -18.31 -0.84 3.66
CA LEU A 81 -17.78 0.47 4.04
C LEU A 81 -16.73 0.98 3.04
N GLY A 82 -15.80 0.12 2.62
CA GLY A 82 -14.80 0.46 1.59
C GLY A 82 -15.45 0.87 0.26
N THR A 83 -16.52 0.18 -0.13
CA THR A 83 -17.32 0.55 -1.31
C THR A 83 -17.97 1.92 -1.16
N ALA A 84 -18.58 2.19 0.01
CA ALA A 84 -19.20 3.49 0.29
C ALA A 84 -18.18 4.64 0.25
N PHE A 85 -17.00 4.46 0.85
CA PHE A 85 -15.92 5.45 0.79
C PHE A 85 -15.39 5.68 -0.62
N ARG A 86 -15.34 4.64 -1.46
CA ARG A 86 -14.95 4.77 -2.86
C ARG A 86 -15.94 5.63 -3.65
N GLU A 87 -17.25 5.43 -3.43
CA GLU A 87 -18.30 6.24 -4.04
C GLU A 87 -18.26 7.69 -3.56
N GLU A 88 -18.09 7.90 -2.26
CA GLU A 88 -17.94 9.23 -1.67
C GLU A 88 -16.71 9.95 -2.24
N ALA A 89 -15.54 9.31 -2.26
CA ALA A 89 -14.31 9.86 -2.83
C ALA A 89 -14.49 10.25 -4.30
N GLN A 90 -15.17 9.42 -5.09
CA GLN A 90 -15.46 9.72 -6.49
C GLN A 90 -16.36 10.97 -6.62
N ASN A 91 -17.35 11.11 -5.74
CA ASN A 91 -18.23 12.28 -5.74
C ASN A 91 -17.49 13.56 -5.33
N VAL A 92 -16.62 13.48 -4.32
CA VAL A 92 -15.75 14.60 -3.91
C VAL A 92 -14.83 15.01 -5.06
N TYR A 93 -14.13 14.05 -5.67
CA TYR A 93 -13.25 14.31 -6.81
C TYR A 93 -13.99 14.97 -7.98
N LYS A 94 -15.17 14.45 -8.37
CA LYS A 94 -15.99 15.06 -9.43
C LYS A 94 -16.40 16.50 -9.11
N LYS A 95 -16.73 16.80 -7.84
CA LYS A 95 -17.05 18.17 -7.40
C LYS A 95 -15.84 19.10 -7.52
N LEU A 96 -14.67 18.65 -7.09
CA LEU A 96 -13.42 19.42 -7.17
C LEU A 96 -12.97 19.65 -8.63
N CYS A 97 -13.11 18.64 -9.50
CA CYS A 97 -12.87 18.83 -10.93
C CYS A 97 -13.78 19.90 -11.52
N ARG A 98 -15.07 19.89 -11.17
CA ARG A 98 -16.04 20.90 -11.64
C ARG A 98 -15.69 22.30 -11.16
N SER A 99 -15.28 22.48 -9.90
CA SER A 99 -14.87 23.79 -9.38
C SER A 99 -13.62 24.35 -10.06
N LEU A 100 -12.74 23.48 -10.56
CA LEU A 100 -11.55 23.86 -11.31
C LEU A 100 -11.79 23.94 -12.84
N GLY A 101 -13.01 23.68 -13.32
CA GLY A 101 -13.33 23.69 -14.75
C GLY A 101 -12.71 22.52 -15.54
N ILE A 102 -12.32 21.43 -14.88
CA ILE A 102 -11.63 20.29 -15.48
C ILE A 102 -12.61 19.11 -15.63
N LYS A 103 -12.46 18.33 -16.70
CA LYS A 103 -13.20 17.08 -16.86
C LYS A 103 -12.58 15.98 -15.99
N ALA A 104 -13.37 15.41 -15.09
CA ALA A 104 -12.95 14.28 -14.26
C ALA A 104 -12.50 13.10 -15.14
N LYS A 105 -11.28 12.62 -14.91
CA LYS A 105 -10.70 11.43 -15.56
C LYS A 105 -10.39 10.38 -14.50
N ALA A 106 -10.51 9.11 -14.88
CA ALA A 106 -10.04 8.02 -14.04
C ALA A 106 -8.51 8.03 -14.01
N PRO A 107 -7.88 7.82 -12.84
CA PRO A 107 -6.43 7.63 -12.77
C PRO A 107 -6.00 6.45 -13.61
N THR A 108 -4.89 6.60 -14.32
CA THR A 108 -4.28 5.55 -15.12
C THR A 108 -2.84 5.33 -14.68
N LEU A 109 -2.30 4.13 -14.93
CA LEU A 109 -0.90 3.87 -14.67
C LEU A 109 -0.01 4.62 -15.67
N SER A 110 1.04 5.26 -15.15
CA SER A 110 2.12 5.82 -15.94
C SER A 110 2.95 4.69 -16.59
N GLU A 111 3.77 5.02 -17.58
CA GLU A 111 4.66 4.04 -18.22
C GLU A 111 5.66 3.44 -17.23
N ASP A 112 6.12 4.21 -16.25
CA ASP A 112 7.04 3.69 -15.23
C ASP A 112 6.33 2.79 -14.24
N GLU A 113 5.10 3.10 -13.84
CA GLU A 113 4.29 2.19 -13.03
C GLU A 113 4.00 0.88 -13.75
N LYS A 114 3.70 0.92 -15.06
CA LYS A 114 3.52 -0.29 -15.87
C LYS A 114 4.77 -1.17 -15.90
N LYS A 115 5.97 -0.56 -15.93
CA LYS A 115 7.24 -1.31 -15.83
C LYS A 115 7.43 -1.90 -14.44
N LEU A 116 7.23 -1.11 -13.39
CA LEU A 116 7.41 -1.53 -12.00
C LEU A 116 6.41 -2.61 -11.57
N ARG A 117 5.22 -2.64 -12.16
CA ARG A 117 4.23 -3.72 -11.97
C ARG A 117 4.74 -5.09 -12.42
N ARG A 118 5.74 -5.14 -13.28
CA ARG A 118 6.33 -6.40 -13.80
C ARG A 118 7.56 -6.85 -13.03
N ILE A 119 8.04 -6.08 -12.06
CA ILE A 119 9.26 -6.43 -11.31
C ILE A 119 8.83 -6.92 -9.94
N ILE A 120 9.20 -8.14 -9.58
CA ILE A 120 8.90 -8.73 -8.27
C ILE A 120 10.22 -8.95 -7.52
N PRO A 121 10.45 -8.29 -6.37
CA PRO A 121 11.58 -8.60 -5.50
C PRO A 121 11.34 -9.91 -4.73
N VAL A 122 12.35 -10.77 -4.72
CA VAL A 122 12.36 -12.05 -4.00
C VAL A 122 13.53 -12.03 -3.03
N ARG A 123 13.27 -12.27 -1.75
CA ARG A 123 14.32 -12.36 -0.73
C ARG A 123 15.19 -13.59 -0.95
N ALA A 124 16.49 -13.44 -0.74
CA ALA A 124 17.40 -14.59 -0.68
C ALA A 124 17.01 -15.51 0.48
N GLU A 125 17.21 -16.81 0.33
CA GLU A 125 16.77 -17.82 1.32
C GLU A 125 17.43 -17.61 2.70
N ASN A 126 18.67 -17.11 2.70
CA ASN A 126 19.44 -16.82 3.91
C ASN A 126 19.20 -15.40 4.45
N PHE A 127 18.36 -14.58 3.80
CA PHE A 127 18.09 -13.23 4.26
C PHE A 127 16.98 -13.22 5.32
N ILE A 128 17.41 -13.14 6.58
CA ILE A 128 16.52 -13.01 7.74
C ILE A 128 16.46 -11.54 8.15
N CYS A 129 15.23 -11.00 8.26
CA CYS A 129 14.97 -9.64 8.74
C CYS A 129 15.07 -9.55 10.28
N PRO A 130 15.32 -8.36 10.87
CA PRO A 130 15.41 -7.05 10.24
C PRO A 130 16.73 -6.82 9.48
N LEU A 131 16.69 -5.94 8.46
CA LEU A 131 17.90 -5.45 7.82
C LEU A 131 18.64 -4.50 8.77
N GLN A 132 19.89 -4.84 9.09
CA GLN A 132 20.80 -3.96 9.82
C GLN A 132 21.48 -3.00 8.84
N ALA A 133 21.60 -1.72 9.23
CA ALA A 133 22.21 -0.70 8.38
C ALA A 133 23.69 -1.03 8.14
N GLU A 134 24.37 -1.49 9.19
CA GLU A 134 25.78 -1.89 9.21
C GLU A 134 26.09 -2.94 8.15
N TYR A 135 25.18 -3.89 7.90
CA TYR A 135 25.36 -4.89 6.85
C TYR A 135 25.47 -4.25 5.47
N ILE A 136 24.66 -3.22 5.18
CA ILE A 136 24.72 -2.51 3.91
C ILE A 136 26.01 -1.69 3.80
N GLU A 137 26.42 -1.07 4.91
CA GLU A 137 27.65 -0.27 4.95
C GLU A 137 28.89 -1.13 4.71
N GLU A 138 28.97 -2.30 5.34
CA GLU A 138 30.06 -3.27 5.18
C GLU A 138 30.08 -3.92 3.79
N LYS A 139 28.90 -4.30 3.27
CA LYS A 139 28.79 -5.02 1.99
C LYS A 139 28.95 -4.10 0.77
N LEU A 140 28.52 -2.84 0.87
CA LEU A 140 28.52 -1.89 -0.23
C LEU A 140 29.35 -0.65 0.08
N SER A 141 28.78 0.29 0.84
CA SER A 141 29.45 1.51 1.33
C SER A 141 28.55 2.27 2.32
N PRO A 142 29.13 3.12 3.18
CA PRO A 142 28.36 4.01 4.08
C PRO A 142 27.40 4.96 3.34
N GLU A 143 27.71 5.32 2.09
CA GLU A 143 26.87 6.19 1.27
C GLU A 143 25.66 5.49 0.66
N ALA A 144 25.70 4.15 0.53
CA ALA A 144 24.72 3.40 -0.26
C ALA A 144 23.28 3.63 0.23
N LEU A 145 23.05 3.64 1.55
CA LEU A 145 21.71 3.86 2.13
C LEU A 145 21.13 5.24 1.78
N ARG A 146 21.99 6.26 1.64
CA ARG A 146 21.58 7.64 1.32
C ARG A 146 21.02 7.77 -0.10
N GLU A 147 21.38 6.87 -1.02
CA GLU A 147 20.92 6.90 -2.41
C GLU A 147 19.43 6.58 -2.56
N THR A 148 18.88 5.79 -1.65
CA THR A 148 17.51 5.24 -1.78
C THR A 148 16.42 6.28 -1.52
N ARG A 149 16.74 7.33 -0.74
CA ARG A 149 15.80 8.36 -0.26
C ARG A 149 14.52 7.77 0.37
N LEU A 150 14.56 6.51 0.80
CA LEU A 150 13.49 5.81 1.49
C LEU A 150 13.93 5.64 2.94
N SER A 151 13.36 6.42 3.85
CA SER A 151 13.80 6.49 5.24
C SER A 151 12.74 5.99 6.22
N GLY A 152 13.18 5.66 7.42
CA GLY A 152 12.32 5.23 8.53
C GLY A 152 11.56 3.94 8.24
N TYR A 153 10.32 3.87 8.73
CA TYR A 153 9.49 2.67 8.64
C TYR A 153 9.09 2.30 7.21
N ALA A 154 9.15 3.23 6.24
CA ALA A 154 8.80 2.93 4.85
C ALA A 154 9.75 1.90 4.19
N ALA A 155 11.06 1.97 4.48
CA ALA A 155 12.02 0.98 3.98
C ALA A 155 11.84 -0.38 4.65
N TYR A 156 11.57 -0.36 5.95
CA TYR A 156 11.28 -1.56 6.73
C TYR A 156 10.02 -2.27 6.22
N GLU A 157 8.92 -1.54 6.02
CA GLU A 157 7.67 -2.10 5.52
C GLU A 157 7.75 -2.51 4.05
N ALA A 158 8.46 -1.74 3.20
CA ALA A 158 8.72 -2.15 1.83
C ALA A 158 9.36 -3.55 1.80
N LEU A 159 10.36 -3.78 2.66
CA LEU A 159 10.97 -5.09 2.80
C LEU A 159 9.95 -6.12 3.29
N ASN A 160 9.15 -5.83 4.32
CA ASN A 160 8.10 -6.73 4.83
C ASN A 160 7.12 -7.19 3.75
N PHE A 161 6.74 -6.30 2.83
CA PHE A 161 5.84 -6.64 1.73
C PHE A 161 6.48 -7.47 0.61
N ALA A 162 7.82 -7.55 0.54
CA ALA A 162 8.55 -8.38 -0.43
C ALA A 162 8.47 -9.88 -0.06
N ASP A 163 7.31 -10.48 -0.33
CA ASP A 163 7.00 -11.90 -0.13
C ASP A 163 7.32 -12.77 -1.36
N GLY A 164 7.96 -12.18 -2.37
CA GLY A 164 8.23 -12.84 -3.64
C GLY A 164 7.01 -12.95 -4.55
N ASN A 165 5.86 -12.36 -4.24
CA ASN A 165 4.67 -12.35 -5.12
C ASN A 165 4.24 -10.93 -5.49
N ARG A 166 4.42 -9.96 -4.60
CA ARG A 166 4.10 -8.55 -4.85
C ARG A 166 5.12 -7.90 -5.79
N SER A 167 4.62 -7.16 -6.78
CA SER A 167 5.48 -6.33 -7.64
C SER A 167 5.98 -5.08 -6.90
N ILE A 168 6.97 -4.39 -7.48
CA ILE A 168 7.42 -3.10 -6.95
C ILE A 168 6.28 -2.08 -6.89
N LEU A 169 5.37 -2.11 -7.88
CA LEU A 169 4.19 -1.24 -7.83
C LEU A 169 3.25 -1.62 -6.68
N ASP A 170 3.01 -2.92 -6.45
CA ASP A 170 2.14 -3.37 -5.35
C ASP A 170 2.74 -2.98 -3.98
N ILE A 171 4.06 -3.13 -3.82
CA ILE A 171 4.77 -2.72 -2.60
C ILE A 171 4.72 -1.20 -2.45
N THR A 172 4.91 -0.44 -3.53
CA THR A 172 4.80 1.03 -3.50
C THR A 172 3.42 1.47 -3.05
N ASN A 173 2.38 0.84 -3.58
CA ASN A 173 0.99 1.12 -3.23
C ASN A 173 0.71 0.81 -1.75
N ALA A 174 1.16 -0.35 -1.26
CA ALA A 174 1.00 -0.74 0.13
C ALA A 174 1.71 0.23 1.09
N VAL A 175 2.98 0.57 0.82
CA VAL A 175 3.74 1.54 1.62
C VAL A 175 3.11 2.93 1.53
N SER A 176 2.67 3.34 0.33
CA SER A 176 2.04 4.65 0.16
C SER A 176 0.74 4.78 0.92
N ALA A 177 -0.02 3.69 1.06
CA ALA A 177 -1.26 3.69 1.81
C ALA A 177 -1.03 3.88 3.32
N GLU A 178 0.12 3.49 3.85
CA GLU A 178 0.42 3.54 5.29
C GLU A 178 1.26 4.76 5.70
N PHE A 179 2.12 5.26 4.82
CA PHE A 179 3.08 6.32 5.13
C PHE A 179 2.87 7.60 4.30
N GLY A 180 1.79 7.67 3.52
CA GLY A 180 1.53 8.74 2.55
C GLY A 180 2.25 8.49 1.22
N ALA A 181 1.97 9.30 0.20
CA ALA A 181 2.45 9.07 -1.16
C ALA A 181 3.98 8.92 -1.22
N VAL A 182 4.46 7.74 -1.67
CA VAL A 182 5.88 7.46 -1.87
C VAL A 182 6.20 7.41 -3.36
N ASN A 183 7.37 7.91 -3.73
CA ASN A 183 7.85 7.82 -5.11
C ASN A 183 8.18 6.34 -5.46
N PRO A 184 7.56 5.75 -6.50
CA PRO A 184 7.84 4.38 -6.92
C PRO A 184 9.33 4.10 -7.23
N LEU A 185 10.06 5.11 -7.72
CA LEU A 185 11.49 4.99 -8.00
C LEU A 185 12.34 4.87 -6.73
N SER A 186 11.90 5.45 -5.60
CA SER A 186 12.59 5.29 -4.31
C SER A 186 12.50 3.86 -3.82
N ILE A 187 11.32 3.24 -3.92
CA ILE A 187 11.11 1.81 -3.61
C ILE A 187 11.97 0.94 -4.53
N TYR A 188 11.94 1.20 -5.84
CA TYR A 188 12.76 0.46 -6.80
C TYR A 188 14.26 0.57 -6.51
N THR A 189 14.75 1.78 -6.22
CA THR A 189 16.16 2.04 -5.89
C THR A 189 16.56 1.33 -4.61
N PHE A 190 15.70 1.32 -3.60
CA PHE A 190 15.92 0.55 -2.38
C PHE A 190 16.09 -0.96 -2.68
N PHE A 191 15.19 -1.57 -3.45
CA PHE A 191 15.34 -2.97 -3.83
C PHE A 191 16.55 -3.24 -4.74
N LYS A 192 16.95 -2.28 -5.58
CA LYS A 192 18.18 -2.36 -6.36
C LYS A 192 19.42 -2.37 -5.48
N LEU A 193 19.44 -1.58 -4.41
CA LEU A 193 20.50 -1.62 -3.41
C LEU A 193 20.55 -2.98 -2.70
N LEU A 194 19.40 -3.52 -2.30
CA LEU A 194 19.35 -4.86 -1.68
C LEU A 194 19.79 -5.96 -2.65
N GLN A 195 19.52 -5.81 -3.95
CA GLN A 195 20.05 -6.69 -4.97
C GLN A 195 21.57 -6.64 -5.07
N LYS A 196 22.17 -5.44 -5.04
CA LYS A 196 23.64 -5.28 -5.03
C LYS A 196 24.27 -5.92 -3.78
N ALA A 197 23.57 -5.87 -2.65
CA ALA A 197 23.98 -6.50 -1.40
C ALA A 197 23.71 -8.02 -1.35
N GLU A 198 23.24 -8.63 -2.45
CA GLU A 198 22.91 -10.05 -2.58
C GLU A 198 21.77 -10.53 -1.66
N LEU A 199 20.97 -9.61 -1.13
CA LEU A 199 19.85 -9.91 -0.23
C LEU A 199 18.55 -10.19 -0.97
N ILE A 200 18.41 -9.69 -2.20
CA ILE A 200 17.22 -9.80 -3.02
C ILE A 200 17.59 -10.11 -4.47
N GLN A 201 16.71 -10.82 -5.18
CA GLN A 201 16.75 -10.98 -6.62
C GLN A 201 15.44 -10.48 -7.25
N PHE A 202 15.51 -10.02 -8.50
CA PHE A 202 14.33 -9.66 -9.25
C PHE A 202 13.89 -10.81 -10.14
N LYS A 203 12.59 -11.08 -10.14
CA LYS A 203 11.93 -11.87 -11.18
C LYS A 203 10.96 -10.99 -11.97
N VAL A 204 10.72 -11.37 -13.22
CA VAL A 204 9.70 -10.73 -14.05
C VAL A 204 8.36 -11.39 -13.73
N GLY A 205 7.39 -10.59 -13.26
CA GLY A 205 6.01 -11.00 -13.09
C GLY A 205 5.34 -11.28 -14.44
N LYS A 206 4.39 -12.21 -14.46
CA LYS A 206 3.59 -12.52 -15.65
C LYS A 206 2.69 -11.34 -16.02
#